data_AF-A0A494ZQQ5-F1
#
_entry.id   AF-A0A494ZQQ5-F1
#
_cell.length_a   1.000
_cell.length_b   1.000
_cell.length_c   1.000
_cell.angle_alpha   90.00
_cell.angle_beta   90.00
_cell.angle_gamma   90.00
#
_symmetry.space_group_name_H-M   'P 1'
#
loop_
_entity.id
_entity.type
_entity.pdbx_description
1 polymer ?
#
loop_
_entity_poly.entity_id
_entity_poly.type
_entity_poly.pdbx_seq_one_letter_code
_entity_poly.pdbx_strand_id
1 'polypeptide(L)'
;MVKRKRYRFRQGDVIDVEEFHDGRYGGPGTGRAKRAKPTEEQMRAVNAQNKAKRCRQRMLEYFREGDIFATWTYEVRNRPPDMQAALKDFQKAMRYVRREFKKRGYEVFWIRNIERGTKGAWHIHLVINEIGDTASIITKAWTKGGTWSIEIKNSKYYDEDFTKLANYMTKDEHTTEEKKDGKPGKPRLSEANYNTSRNMPLPEPKVDKLRRWKEEPKPKKGYYIAKIHEGINPVTGYKYRRYTMIRLKRRRE
;
A
#
# COMPACT_ATOMS: atom_id res chain seq x y z
N MET A 1 -0.41 22.99 17.13
CA MET A 1 -1.85 22.65 17.06
C MET A 1 -1.99 21.29 16.36
N VAL A 2 -2.90 20.40 16.75
CA VAL A 2 -2.98 19.07 16.11
C VAL A 2 -3.76 19.19 14.80
N LYS A 3 -3.11 18.87 13.68
CA LYS A 3 -3.75 18.79 12.36
C LYS A 3 -4.31 17.40 12.17
N ARG A 4 -5.53 17.34 11.64
CA ARG A 4 -6.19 16.08 11.29
C ARG A 4 -6.57 16.07 9.83
N LYS A 5 -6.27 14.96 9.15
CA LYS A 5 -6.73 14.65 7.80
C LYS A 5 -7.71 13.49 7.89
N ARG A 6 -8.84 13.60 7.22
CA ARG A 6 -9.81 12.51 7.08
C ARG A 6 -10.06 12.23 5.61
N TYR A 7 -9.71 11.03 5.20
CA TYR A 7 -10.03 10.48 3.90
C TYR A 7 -11.32 9.69 4.03
N ARG A 8 -12.21 9.82 3.04
CA ARG A 8 -13.41 8.98 2.91
C ARG A 8 -13.22 8.13 1.69
N PHE A 9 -13.22 6.82 1.90
CA PHE A 9 -13.07 5.83 0.84
C PHE A 9 -14.37 5.04 0.66
N ARG A 10 -14.61 4.51 -0.53
CA ARG A 10 -15.82 3.75 -0.91
C ARG A 10 -17.11 4.45 -0.50
N GLN A 11 -17.26 5.70 -0.95
CA GLN A 11 -18.41 6.53 -0.63
C GLN A 11 -18.65 6.71 0.89
N GLY A 12 -17.60 6.55 1.70
CA GLY A 12 -17.64 6.74 3.15
C GLY A 12 -17.83 5.47 3.97
N ASP A 13 -17.83 4.29 3.35
CA ASP A 13 -17.82 3.02 4.10
C ASP A 13 -16.51 2.82 4.89
N VAL A 14 -15.42 3.42 4.40
CA VAL A 14 -14.14 3.46 5.08
C VAL A 14 -13.73 4.91 5.34
N ILE A 15 -13.31 5.22 6.56
CA ILE A 15 -12.77 6.53 6.93
C ILE A 15 -11.37 6.32 7.50
N ASP A 16 -10.37 6.83 6.78
CA ASP A 16 -8.97 6.78 7.20
C ASP A 16 -8.57 8.14 7.77
N VAL A 17 -8.01 8.14 8.98
CA VAL A 17 -7.71 9.36 9.72
C VAL A 17 -6.24 9.44 10.04
N GLU A 18 -5.65 10.61 9.83
CA GLU A 18 -4.29 10.93 10.24
C GLU A 18 -4.31 12.15 11.15
N GLU A 19 -3.67 12.04 12.30
CA GLU A 19 -3.53 13.10 13.29
C GLU A 19 -2.04 13.31 13.57
N PHE A 20 -1.57 14.54 13.38
CA PHE A 20 -0.17 14.89 13.56
C PHE A 20 -0.04 16.37 13.93
N HIS A 21 1.04 16.74 14.60
CA HIS A 21 1.29 18.14 14.94
C HIS A 21 1.79 18.93 13.71
N ASP A 22 1.38 20.19 13.61
CA ASP A 22 1.58 21.02 12.42
C ASP A 22 3.02 21.49 12.17
N GLY A 23 3.99 21.10 13.01
CA GLY A 23 5.41 21.36 12.76
C GLY A 23 5.82 22.84 12.90
N ARG A 24 4.86 23.75 13.10
CA ARG A 24 5.06 25.19 13.28
C ARG A 24 5.28 25.44 14.76
N TYR A 25 6.50 25.16 15.21
CA TYR A 25 6.91 25.40 16.58
C TYR A 25 7.63 26.74 16.66
N GLY A 26 7.01 27.65 17.40
CA GLY A 26 7.49 28.98 17.68
C GLY A 26 6.45 29.76 18.46
N GLY A 27 6.84 30.39 19.57
CA GLY A 27 6.01 31.38 20.23
C GLY A 27 5.87 32.62 19.32
N PRO A 28 4.88 33.49 19.55
CA PRO A 28 4.88 34.82 18.93
C PRO A 28 6.27 35.47 19.13
N GLY A 29 6.96 35.83 18.05
CA GLY A 29 8.29 36.45 18.10
C GLY A 29 9.50 35.50 18.03
N THR A 30 9.35 34.17 18.07
CA THR A 30 10.50 33.28 17.84
C THR A 30 10.83 33.21 16.36
N GLY A 31 12.07 33.54 15.99
CA GLY A 31 12.55 33.46 14.61
C GLY A 31 12.42 32.06 14.01
N ARG A 32 12.27 31.99 12.68
CA ARG A 32 12.20 30.71 11.96
C ARG A 32 13.51 29.94 12.17
N ALA A 33 13.46 28.83 12.89
CA ALA A 33 14.60 27.91 12.97
C ALA A 33 15.02 27.46 11.56
N LYS A 34 16.33 27.42 11.30
CA LYS A 34 16.87 26.87 10.04
C LYS A 34 16.42 25.42 9.93
N ARG A 35 15.65 25.11 8.89
CA ARG A 35 15.25 23.71 8.60
C ARG A 35 16.51 22.95 8.20
N ALA A 36 16.92 21.96 8.99
CA ALA A 36 17.95 21.03 8.58
C ALA A 36 17.47 20.31 7.30
N LYS A 37 18.35 20.21 6.29
CA LYS A 37 18.07 19.38 5.12
C LYS A 37 18.05 17.92 5.59
N PRO A 38 16.98 17.15 5.30
CA PRO A 38 16.96 15.74 5.68
C PRO A 38 18.10 15.00 4.98
N THR A 39 18.66 13.98 5.64
CA THR A 39 19.65 13.09 5.00
C THR A 39 18.99 12.29 3.88
N GLU A 40 19.81 11.75 2.96
CA GLU A 40 19.29 10.88 1.89
C GLU A 40 18.52 9.68 2.45
N GLU A 41 19.01 9.08 3.52
CA GLU A 41 18.33 7.97 4.21
C GLU A 41 16.99 8.38 4.80
N GLN A 42 16.91 9.57 5.42
CA GLN A 42 15.66 10.12 5.94
C GLN A 42 14.67 10.41 4.82
N MET A 43 15.12 11.01 3.71
CA MET A 43 14.26 11.25 2.55
C MET A 43 13.75 9.94 1.96
N ARG A 44 14.61 8.93 1.84
CA ARG A 44 14.25 7.59 1.37
C ARG A 44 13.22 6.93 2.28
N ALA A 45 13.42 6.97 3.60
CA ALA A 45 12.47 6.42 4.56
C ALA A 45 11.09 7.11 4.45
N VAL A 46 11.06 8.44 4.33
CA VAL A 46 9.83 9.21 4.11
C VAL A 46 9.17 8.83 2.79
N ASN A 47 9.94 8.67 1.71
CA ASN A 47 9.42 8.25 0.42
C ASN A 47 8.84 6.83 0.46
N ALA A 48 9.51 5.88 1.13
CA ALA A 48 9.00 4.53 1.33
C ALA A 48 7.70 4.52 2.13
N GLN A 49 7.64 5.27 3.24
CA GLN A 49 6.42 5.44 4.04
C GLN A 49 5.27 6.05 3.22
N ASN A 50 5.56 7.08 2.42
CA ASN A 50 4.58 7.70 1.53
C ASN A 50 4.11 6.75 0.42
N LYS A 51 5.02 5.93 -0.12
CA LYS A 51 4.72 4.88 -1.13
C LYS A 51 3.76 3.84 -0.55
N ALA A 52 4.11 3.26 0.60
CA ALA A 52 3.29 2.29 1.32
C ALA A 52 1.92 2.87 1.71
N LYS A 53 1.89 4.10 2.23
CA LYS A 53 0.65 4.81 2.56
C LYS A 53 -0.26 4.95 1.33
N ARG A 54 0.27 5.42 0.20
CA ARG A 54 -0.51 5.62 -1.03
C ARG A 54 -0.97 4.28 -1.65
N CYS A 55 -0.19 3.22 -1.50
CA CYS A 55 -0.58 1.87 -1.86
C CYS A 55 -1.79 1.41 -1.01
N ARG A 56 -1.68 1.54 0.32
CA ARG A 56 -2.75 1.21 1.27
C ARG A 56 -4.03 1.99 1.01
N GLN A 57 -3.94 3.30 0.76
CA GLN A 57 -5.12 4.12 0.45
C GLN A 57 -5.82 3.68 -0.84
N ARG A 58 -5.06 3.22 -1.86
CA ARG A 58 -5.66 2.64 -3.07
C ARG A 58 -6.33 1.30 -2.77
N MET A 59 -5.72 0.46 -1.93
CA MET A 59 -6.35 -0.78 -1.46
C MET A 59 -7.67 -0.49 -0.73
N LEU A 60 -7.67 0.48 0.19
CA LEU A 60 -8.88 0.89 0.91
C LEU A 60 -9.97 1.46 -0.01
N GLU A 61 -9.61 2.18 -1.08
CA GLU A 61 -10.61 2.69 -2.03
C GLU A 61 -11.11 1.60 -2.99
N TYR A 62 -10.21 0.89 -3.65
CA TYR A 62 -10.54 0.09 -4.84
C TYR A 62 -10.64 -1.41 -4.62
N PHE A 63 -10.08 -1.96 -3.53
CA PHE A 63 -9.92 -3.41 -3.37
C PHE A 63 -10.60 -4.00 -2.14
N ARG A 64 -11.33 -5.09 -2.28
CA ARG A 64 -11.99 -5.82 -1.19
C ARG A 64 -11.15 -7.03 -0.76
N GLU A 65 -11.49 -7.57 0.40
CA GLU A 65 -10.81 -8.74 0.97
C GLU A 65 -10.95 -10.01 0.08
N GLY A 66 -11.97 -10.06 -0.77
CA GLY A 66 -12.18 -11.13 -1.76
C GLY A 66 -11.46 -10.91 -3.10
N ASP A 67 -10.78 -9.78 -3.30
CA ASP A 67 -9.96 -9.58 -4.50
C ASP A 67 -8.71 -10.46 -4.47
N ILE A 68 -7.97 -10.52 -5.59
CA ILE A 68 -6.88 -11.46 -5.76
C ILE A 68 -5.53 -10.83 -5.45
N PHE A 69 -4.76 -11.54 -4.63
CA PHE A 69 -3.31 -11.39 -4.55
C PHE A 69 -2.64 -12.56 -5.28
N ALA A 70 -1.76 -12.23 -6.22
CA ALA A 70 -1.09 -13.19 -7.07
C ALA A 70 0.41 -12.91 -7.20
N THR A 71 1.14 -13.95 -7.59
CA THR A 71 2.54 -13.88 -7.94
C THR A 71 2.76 -14.64 -9.24
N TRP A 72 3.24 -13.93 -10.26
CA TRP A 72 3.80 -14.54 -11.46
C TRP A 72 5.27 -14.84 -11.25
N THR A 73 5.67 -16.08 -11.52
CA THR A 73 7.06 -16.54 -11.41
C THR A 73 7.63 -16.82 -12.80
N TYR A 74 8.95 -16.74 -12.90
CA TYR A 74 9.65 -17.11 -14.12
C TYR A 74 10.26 -18.50 -13.99
N GLU A 75 10.04 -19.34 -15.00
CA GLU A 75 10.93 -20.49 -15.22
C GLU A 75 12.36 -20.00 -15.45
N VAL A 76 13.36 -20.78 -15.03
CA VAL A 76 14.77 -20.39 -15.11
C VAL A 76 15.17 -19.94 -16.53
N ARG A 77 14.74 -20.71 -17.55
CA ARG A 77 14.99 -20.42 -18.97
C ARG A 77 14.31 -19.16 -19.51
N ASN A 78 13.24 -18.70 -18.84
CA ASN A 78 12.43 -17.57 -19.28
C ASN A 78 12.76 -16.28 -18.51
N ARG A 79 13.72 -16.32 -17.57
CA ARG A 79 14.07 -15.18 -16.75
C ARG A 79 14.51 -14.00 -17.63
N PRO A 80 13.96 -12.80 -17.42
CA PRO A 80 14.33 -11.65 -18.20
C PRO A 80 15.77 -11.24 -17.86
N PRO A 81 16.53 -10.69 -18.83
CA PRO A 81 17.89 -10.21 -18.58
C PRO A 81 17.91 -9.00 -17.62
N ASP A 82 16.86 -8.18 -17.66
CA ASP A 82 16.75 -6.92 -16.92
C ASP A 82 15.29 -6.56 -16.59
N MET A 83 15.13 -5.49 -15.80
CA MET A 83 13.82 -4.95 -15.39
C MET A 83 12.98 -4.46 -16.57
N GLN A 84 13.60 -3.97 -17.65
CA GLN A 84 12.87 -3.47 -18.82
C GLN A 84 12.20 -4.61 -19.59
N ALA A 85 12.88 -5.74 -19.74
CA ALA A 85 12.34 -6.96 -20.31
C ALA A 85 11.23 -7.54 -19.41
N ALA A 86 11.43 -7.57 -18.08
CA ALA A 86 10.38 -7.98 -17.14
C ALA A 86 9.11 -7.10 -17.25
N LEU A 87 9.30 -5.79 -17.42
CA LEU A 87 8.21 -4.84 -17.64
C LEU A 87 7.47 -5.10 -18.96
N LYS A 88 8.18 -5.41 -20.04
CA LYS A 88 7.57 -5.76 -21.34
C LYS A 88 6.71 -7.02 -21.23
N ASP A 89 7.18 -8.02 -20.50
CA ASP A 89 6.42 -9.25 -20.23
C ASP A 89 5.16 -8.95 -19.42
N PHE A 90 5.27 -8.17 -18.33
CA PHE A 90 4.11 -7.71 -17.57
C PHE A 90 3.10 -6.98 -18.44
N GLN A 91 3.56 -6.05 -19.28
CA GLN A 91 2.69 -5.30 -20.20
C GLN A 91 1.98 -6.23 -21.18
N LYS A 92 2.66 -7.26 -21.70
CA LYS A 92 2.06 -8.27 -22.59
C LYS A 92 0.98 -9.08 -21.88
N ALA A 93 1.26 -9.57 -20.67
CA ALA A 93 0.27 -10.27 -19.85
C ALA A 93 -0.94 -9.39 -19.54
N MET A 94 -0.72 -8.14 -19.11
CA MET A 94 -1.81 -7.22 -18.81
C MET A 94 -2.62 -6.76 -20.03
N ARG A 95 -2.09 -6.84 -21.26
CA ARG A 95 -2.92 -6.66 -22.47
C ARG A 95 -3.97 -7.77 -22.59
N TYR A 96 -3.59 -9.01 -22.30
CA TYR A 96 -4.53 -10.13 -22.25
C TYR A 96 -5.57 -9.92 -21.15
N VAL A 97 -5.14 -9.62 -19.92
CA VAL A 97 -6.03 -9.40 -18.77
C VAL A 97 -7.05 -8.30 -19.06
N ARG A 98 -6.60 -7.13 -19.56
CA ARG A 98 -7.48 -6.01 -19.91
C ARG A 98 -8.54 -6.39 -20.95
N ARG A 99 -8.17 -7.17 -21.96
CA ARG A 99 -9.10 -7.63 -22.99
C ARG A 99 -10.16 -8.55 -22.39
N GLU A 100 -9.78 -9.48 -21.53
CA GLU A 100 -10.71 -10.41 -20.88
C GLU A 100 -11.65 -9.72 -19.88
N PHE A 101 -11.14 -8.75 -19.11
CA PHE A 101 -11.96 -7.91 -18.24
C PHE A 101 -12.97 -7.08 -19.05
N LYS A 102 -12.52 -6.45 -20.15
CA LYS A 102 -13.39 -5.67 -21.04
C LYS A 102 -14.52 -6.51 -21.65
N LYS A 103 -14.23 -7.75 -22.08
CA LYS A 103 -15.25 -8.68 -22.60
C LYS A 103 -16.37 -8.96 -21.59
N ARG A 104 -16.04 -8.93 -20.30
CA ARG A 104 -16.98 -9.17 -19.18
C ARG A 104 -17.61 -7.87 -18.64
N GLY A 105 -17.30 -6.72 -19.23
CA GLY A 105 -17.85 -5.44 -18.82
C GLY A 105 -17.22 -4.85 -17.54
N TYR A 106 -16.06 -5.34 -17.11
CA TYR A 106 -15.38 -4.85 -15.91
C TYR A 106 -14.19 -3.95 -16.24
N GLU A 107 -14.00 -2.91 -15.44
CA GLU A 107 -12.73 -2.19 -15.38
C GLU A 107 -11.70 -3.02 -14.63
N VAL A 108 -10.43 -2.92 -15.06
CA VAL A 108 -9.31 -3.55 -14.34
C VAL A 108 -8.66 -2.54 -13.40
N PHE A 109 -8.51 -2.92 -12.15
CA PHE A 109 -7.73 -2.25 -11.13
C PHE A 109 -6.63 -3.19 -10.69
N TRP A 110 -5.39 -2.72 -10.73
CA TRP A 110 -4.24 -3.49 -10.29
C TRP A 110 -3.16 -2.64 -9.63
N ILE A 111 -2.41 -3.28 -8.72
CA ILE A 111 -1.16 -2.80 -8.10
C ILE A 111 -0.11 -3.89 -8.34
N ARG A 112 1.11 -3.52 -8.76
CA ARG A 112 2.19 -4.47 -9.00
C ARG A 112 3.49 -4.08 -8.30
N ASN A 113 4.29 -5.10 -8.00
CA ASN A 113 5.72 -4.95 -7.79
C ASN A 113 6.47 -6.02 -8.60
N ILE A 114 7.34 -5.60 -9.51
CA ILE A 114 8.29 -6.53 -10.16
C ILE A 114 9.54 -6.52 -9.29
N GLU A 115 10.00 -7.69 -8.88
CA GLU A 115 11.10 -7.85 -7.94
C GLU A 115 12.14 -8.82 -8.51
N ARG A 116 13.41 -8.42 -8.45
CA ARG A 116 14.55 -9.31 -8.64
C ARG A 116 15.20 -9.55 -7.28
N GLY A 117 15.22 -10.79 -6.85
CA GLY A 117 15.94 -11.19 -5.65
C GLY A 117 17.45 -11.12 -5.85
N THR A 118 18.20 -10.98 -4.75
CA THR A 118 19.68 -10.95 -4.79
C THR A 118 20.31 -12.23 -5.35
N LYS A 119 19.56 -13.33 -5.40
CA LYS A 119 19.95 -14.61 -6.04
C LYS A 119 19.48 -14.75 -7.50
N GLY A 120 18.95 -13.68 -8.11
CA GLY A 120 18.52 -13.64 -9.51
C GLY A 120 17.14 -14.24 -9.81
N ALA A 121 16.35 -14.58 -8.79
CA ALA A 121 14.96 -14.99 -8.97
C ALA A 121 14.07 -13.78 -9.27
N TRP A 122 13.17 -13.91 -10.24
CA TRP A 122 12.23 -12.86 -10.64
C TRP A 122 10.80 -13.21 -10.23
N HIS A 123 10.13 -12.27 -9.59
CA HIS A 123 8.74 -12.36 -9.18
C HIS A 123 7.98 -11.11 -9.59
N ILE A 124 6.73 -11.27 -10.03
CA ILE A 124 5.81 -10.14 -10.22
C ILE A 124 4.65 -10.35 -9.27
N HIS A 125 4.64 -9.60 -8.17
CA HIS A 125 3.52 -9.53 -7.27
C HIS A 125 2.43 -8.65 -7.86
N LEU A 126 1.19 -9.10 -7.78
CA LEU A 126 0.02 -8.46 -8.38
C LEU A 126 -1.15 -8.50 -7.39
N VAL A 127 -1.74 -7.34 -7.13
CA VAL A 127 -3.08 -7.25 -6.52
C VAL A 127 -4.03 -6.78 -7.61
N ILE A 128 -5.14 -7.49 -7.83
CA ILE A 128 -6.07 -7.25 -8.93
C ILE A 128 -7.52 -7.56 -8.50
N ASN A 129 -8.48 -6.77 -8.98
CA ASN A 129 -9.89 -6.95 -8.62
C ASN A 129 -10.46 -8.29 -9.15
N GLU A 130 -11.25 -8.97 -8.31
CA GLU A 130 -11.94 -10.22 -8.66
C GLU A 130 -13.27 -9.92 -9.36
N ILE A 131 -13.54 -10.66 -10.46
CA ILE A 131 -14.74 -10.50 -11.30
C ILE A 131 -15.49 -11.84 -11.53
N GLY A 132 -15.10 -12.89 -10.82
CA GLY A 132 -15.63 -14.26 -10.90
C GLY A 132 -14.64 -15.25 -11.51
N ASP A 133 -13.74 -14.79 -12.39
CA ASP A 133 -12.75 -15.63 -13.08
C ASP A 133 -11.36 -15.00 -13.18
N THR A 134 -11.04 -14.00 -12.34
CA THR A 134 -9.77 -13.28 -12.38
C THR A 134 -8.58 -14.24 -12.26
N ALA A 135 -8.61 -15.20 -11.34
CA ALA A 135 -7.55 -16.20 -11.18
C ALA A 135 -7.27 -17.00 -12.47
N SER A 136 -8.31 -17.40 -13.21
CA SER A 136 -8.17 -18.10 -14.49
C SER A 136 -7.56 -17.17 -15.56
N ILE A 137 -8.04 -15.93 -15.63
CA ILE A 137 -7.56 -14.93 -16.59
C ILE A 137 -6.07 -14.65 -16.39
N ILE A 138 -5.64 -14.38 -15.16
CA ILE A 138 -4.23 -14.05 -14.87
C ILE A 138 -3.31 -15.26 -15.06
N THR A 139 -3.82 -16.47 -14.84
CA THR A 139 -3.06 -17.70 -15.12
C THR A 139 -2.84 -17.88 -16.62
N LYS A 140 -3.88 -17.71 -17.44
CA LYS A 140 -3.78 -17.78 -18.91
C LYS A 140 -2.94 -16.65 -19.52
N ALA A 141 -2.92 -15.49 -18.86
CA ALA A 141 -2.15 -14.33 -19.32
C ALA A 141 -0.63 -14.52 -19.22
N TRP A 142 -0.17 -15.43 -18.34
CA TRP A 142 1.24 -15.59 -18.02
C TRP A 142 1.85 -16.82 -18.68
N THR A 143 2.78 -16.60 -19.61
CA THR A 143 3.39 -17.68 -20.41
C THR A 143 4.87 -17.89 -20.11
N LYS A 144 5.40 -17.28 -19.03
CA LYS A 144 6.84 -17.29 -18.71
C LYS A 144 7.18 -18.21 -17.53
N GLY A 145 6.18 -18.72 -16.83
CA GLY A 145 6.33 -19.65 -15.73
C GLY A 145 5.02 -19.84 -14.98
N GLY A 146 5.09 -19.98 -13.67
CA GLY A 146 3.91 -20.29 -12.84
C GLY A 146 3.11 -19.06 -12.45
N THR A 147 1.83 -19.31 -12.15
CA THR A 147 0.96 -18.34 -11.48
C THR A 147 0.52 -18.95 -10.15
N TRP A 148 0.79 -18.24 -9.06
CA TRP A 148 0.17 -18.50 -7.77
C TRP A 148 -0.82 -17.38 -7.48
N SER A 149 -2.03 -17.71 -7.03
CA SER A 149 -3.05 -16.72 -6.68
C SER A 149 -3.85 -17.17 -5.47
N ILE A 150 -4.32 -16.20 -4.69
CA ILE A 150 -5.17 -16.41 -3.52
C ILE A 150 -6.08 -15.20 -3.35
N GLU A 151 -7.26 -15.40 -2.77
CA GLU A 151 -8.06 -14.28 -2.26
C GLU A 151 -7.28 -13.55 -1.15
N ILE A 152 -7.33 -12.22 -1.14
CA ILE A 152 -6.53 -11.40 -0.22
C ILE A 152 -6.77 -11.81 1.23
N LYS A 153 -8.02 -12.03 1.65
CA LYS A 153 -8.39 -12.44 3.02
C LYS A 153 -7.71 -13.72 3.51
N ASN A 154 -7.37 -14.63 2.58
CA ASN A 154 -6.74 -15.90 2.90
C ASN A 154 -5.20 -15.80 2.84
N SER A 155 -4.65 -14.66 2.43
CA SER A 155 -3.21 -14.43 2.41
C SER A 155 -2.68 -14.10 3.82
N LYS A 156 -1.44 -14.51 4.11
CA LYS A 156 -0.74 -14.15 5.35
C LYS A 156 -0.51 -12.63 5.53
N TYR A 157 -0.71 -11.86 4.46
CA TYR A 157 -0.54 -10.41 4.43
C TYR A 157 -1.85 -9.65 4.65
N TYR A 158 -2.96 -10.35 4.92
CA TYR A 158 -4.22 -9.70 5.22
C TYR A 158 -4.23 -9.04 6.60
N ASP A 159 -4.74 -7.82 6.62
CA ASP A 159 -5.27 -7.09 7.75
C ASP A 159 -6.39 -6.16 7.24
N GLU A 160 -7.37 -5.86 8.07
CA GLU A 160 -8.58 -5.13 7.66
C GLU A 160 -8.29 -3.73 7.08
N ASP A 161 -7.15 -3.13 7.44
CA ASP A 161 -6.73 -1.83 6.92
C ASP A 161 -5.70 -1.90 5.77
N PHE A 162 -5.39 -3.11 5.29
CA PHE A 162 -4.44 -3.44 4.22
C PHE A 162 -2.99 -2.97 4.48
N THR A 163 -2.60 -2.64 5.71
CA THR A 163 -1.24 -2.18 6.02
C THR A 163 -0.19 -3.24 5.68
N LYS A 164 -0.41 -4.49 6.08
CA LYS A 164 0.55 -5.58 5.84
C LYS A 164 0.76 -5.81 4.35
N LEU A 165 -0.32 -5.94 3.59
CA LEU A 165 -0.25 -6.15 2.13
C LEU A 165 0.33 -4.93 1.41
N ALA A 166 -0.03 -3.71 1.80
CA ALA A 166 0.53 -2.51 1.19
C ALA A 166 2.04 -2.41 1.40
N ASN A 167 2.53 -2.68 2.62
CA ASN A 167 3.96 -2.72 2.93
C ASN A 167 4.67 -3.81 2.12
N TYR A 168 4.05 -4.98 1.97
CA TYR A 168 4.60 -6.06 1.15
C TYR A 168 4.71 -5.66 -0.33
N MET A 169 3.65 -5.07 -0.89
CA MET A 169 3.60 -4.67 -2.30
C MET A 169 4.54 -3.51 -2.65
N THR A 170 5.06 -2.79 -1.66
CA THR A 170 5.95 -1.63 -1.88
C THR A 170 7.39 -1.88 -1.48
N LYS A 171 7.77 -3.15 -1.24
CA LYS A 171 9.16 -3.53 -0.96
C LYS A 171 10.10 -3.09 -2.08
N ASP A 172 11.30 -2.71 -1.72
CA ASP A 172 12.37 -2.32 -2.62
C ASP A 172 13.74 -2.83 -2.14
N GLU A 173 14.79 -2.54 -2.91
CA GLU A 173 16.19 -2.92 -2.64
C GLU A 173 16.76 -2.39 -1.33
N HIS A 174 16.06 -1.47 -0.67
CA HIS A 174 16.43 -0.92 0.64
C HIS A 174 15.61 -1.50 1.79
N THR A 175 14.60 -2.33 1.47
CA THR A 175 13.77 -2.95 2.49
C THR A 175 14.51 -4.09 3.17
N THR A 176 14.64 -4.00 4.49
CA THR A 176 15.27 -5.01 5.35
C THR A 176 14.24 -5.62 6.29
N GLU A 177 14.45 -6.88 6.65
CA GLU A 177 13.66 -7.54 7.71
C GLU A 177 14.44 -7.47 9.02
N GLU A 178 13.77 -7.21 10.14
CA GLU A 178 14.39 -7.32 11.46
C GLU A 178 14.74 -8.78 11.74
N LYS A 179 15.98 -9.00 12.17
CA LYS A 179 16.43 -10.30 12.65
C LYS A 179 15.92 -10.54 14.08
N LYS A 180 16.03 -11.79 14.55
CA LYS A 180 15.65 -12.18 15.93
C LYS A 180 16.41 -11.39 17.01
N ASP A 181 17.58 -10.86 16.70
CA ASP A 181 18.43 -10.04 17.58
C ASP A 181 18.10 -8.54 17.52
N GLY A 182 17.01 -8.14 16.85
CA GLY A 182 16.57 -6.76 16.71
C GLY A 182 17.39 -5.92 15.72
N LYS A 183 18.41 -6.50 15.08
CA LYS A 183 19.24 -5.80 14.09
C LYS A 183 18.60 -5.89 12.69
N PRO A 184 18.76 -4.86 11.83
CA PRO A 184 18.30 -4.95 10.45
C PRO A 184 19.05 -6.06 9.69
N GLY A 185 18.27 -6.86 8.96
CA GLY A 185 18.76 -7.85 8.02
C GLY A 185 19.42 -7.24 6.80
N LYS A 186 19.98 -8.09 5.94
CA LYS A 186 20.42 -7.67 4.60
C LYS A 186 19.20 -7.55 3.67
N PRO A 187 19.15 -6.57 2.76
CA PRO A 187 18.15 -6.53 1.72
C PRO A 187 18.13 -7.83 0.91
N ARG A 188 16.93 -8.29 0.57
CA ARG A 188 16.73 -9.53 -0.23
C ARG A 188 16.44 -9.26 -1.69
N LEU A 189 16.20 -8.00 -2.05
CA LEU A 189 15.95 -7.54 -3.41
C LEU A 189 17.18 -6.79 -3.93
N SER A 190 17.54 -7.02 -5.19
CA SER A 190 18.53 -6.22 -5.90
C SER A 190 17.90 -5.03 -6.60
N GLU A 191 16.66 -5.18 -7.07
CA GLU A 191 15.89 -4.11 -7.71
C GLU A 191 14.39 -4.41 -7.60
N ALA A 192 13.58 -3.34 -7.54
CA ALA A 192 12.12 -3.43 -7.55
C ALA A 192 11.48 -2.37 -8.46
N ASN A 193 10.31 -2.67 -9.02
CA ASN A 193 9.53 -1.76 -9.84
C ASN A 193 8.05 -1.80 -9.44
N TYR A 194 7.69 -0.92 -8.53
CA TYR A 194 6.31 -0.70 -8.09
C TYR A 194 5.54 0.18 -9.08
N ASN A 195 4.30 -0.19 -9.40
CA ASN A 195 3.38 0.67 -10.15
C ASN A 195 1.92 0.29 -9.91
N THR A 196 0.99 1.15 -10.31
CA THR A 196 -0.45 0.92 -10.18
C THR A 196 -1.18 1.25 -11.47
N SER A 197 -2.43 0.82 -11.58
CA SER A 197 -3.33 1.32 -12.62
C SER A 197 -3.54 2.83 -12.50
N ARG A 198 -3.74 3.50 -13.65
CA ARG A 198 -3.93 4.95 -13.72
C ARG A 198 -5.37 5.38 -13.38
N ASN A 199 -6.35 4.51 -13.59
CA ASN A 199 -7.76 4.68 -13.25
C ASN A 199 -8.07 4.45 -11.75
N MET A 200 -7.11 4.75 -10.86
CA MET A 200 -7.30 4.67 -9.40
C MET A 200 -6.92 5.99 -8.71
N PRO A 201 -7.64 7.10 -9.00
CA PRO A 201 -7.43 8.38 -8.30
C PRO A 201 -7.78 8.25 -6.82
N LEU A 202 -7.04 8.96 -5.95
CA LEU A 202 -7.36 9.01 -4.53
C LEU A 202 -8.13 10.30 -4.21
N PRO A 203 -9.19 10.23 -3.37
CA PRO A 203 -9.89 11.44 -2.95
C PRO A 203 -9.00 12.30 -2.04
N GLU A 204 -9.15 13.63 -2.17
CA GLU A 204 -8.49 14.57 -1.27
C GLU A 204 -9.06 14.49 0.15
N PRO A 205 -8.22 14.62 1.20
CA PRO A 205 -8.68 14.55 2.57
C PRO A 205 -9.42 15.84 2.98
N LYS A 206 -10.45 15.68 3.82
CA LYS A 206 -10.95 16.79 4.62
C LYS A 206 -9.94 17.10 5.72
N VAL A 207 -9.43 18.34 5.72
CA VAL A 207 -8.48 18.83 6.73
C VAL A 207 -9.23 19.60 7.80
N ASP A 208 -8.96 19.29 9.07
CA ASP A 208 -9.39 20.09 10.21
C ASP A 208 -8.31 20.13 11.30
N LYS A 209 -8.60 20.86 12.39
CA LYS A 209 -7.69 21.02 13.52
C LYS A 209 -8.36 20.57 14.80
N LEU A 210 -7.61 19.88 15.65
CA LEU A 210 -8.01 19.52 17.00
C LEU A 210 -7.37 20.50 17.98
N ARG A 211 -8.16 20.98 18.96
CA ARG A 211 -7.67 21.87 20.02
C ARG A 211 -6.61 21.18 20.90
N ARG A 212 -6.83 19.89 21.22
CA ARG A 212 -5.93 19.05 22.02
C ARG A 212 -5.82 17.65 21.43
N TRP A 213 -4.71 16.98 21.71
CA TRP A 213 -4.57 15.54 21.44
C TRP A 213 -5.61 14.78 22.25
N LYS A 214 -6.34 13.87 21.61
CA LYS A 214 -7.24 12.94 22.30
C LYS A 214 -6.48 11.64 22.48
N GLU A 215 -6.29 11.23 23.73
CA GLU A 215 -5.54 10.03 24.08
C GLU A 215 -6.11 8.81 23.35
N GLU A 216 -7.41 8.57 23.48
CA GLU A 216 -8.08 7.50 22.75
C GLU A 216 -8.97 8.03 21.60
N PRO A 217 -8.81 7.51 20.38
CA PRO A 217 -9.71 7.82 19.28
C PRO A 217 -11.03 7.05 19.47
N LYS A 218 -12.16 7.76 19.38
CA LYS A 218 -13.49 7.13 19.41
C LYS A 218 -14.01 6.92 17.99
N PRO A 219 -14.58 5.74 17.67
CA PRO A 219 -15.20 5.53 16.37
C PRO A 219 -16.36 6.50 16.14
N LYS A 220 -16.57 6.86 14.88
CA LYS A 220 -17.80 7.55 14.46
C LYS A 220 -19.00 6.61 14.67
N LYS A 221 -20.17 7.13 15.08
CA LYS A 221 -21.42 6.34 15.18
C LYS A 221 -21.65 5.55 13.88
N GLY A 222 -21.87 4.23 14.02
CA GLY A 222 -22.03 3.30 12.91
C GLY A 222 -20.73 2.74 12.31
N TYR A 223 -19.58 2.98 12.94
CA TYR A 223 -18.27 2.46 12.54
C TYR A 223 -17.59 1.78 13.73
N TYR A 224 -16.62 0.91 13.45
CA TYR A 224 -15.62 0.43 14.41
C TYR A 224 -14.22 0.87 13.94
N ILE A 225 -13.24 0.87 14.84
CA ILE A 225 -11.84 1.12 14.47
C ILE A 225 -11.18 -0.23 14.19
N ALA A 226 -10.77 -0.46 12.94
CA ALA A 226 -10.15 -1.70 12.52
C ALA A 226 -8.67 -1.78 12.94
N LYS A 227 -7.95 -0.66 12.88
CA LYS A 227 -6.55 -0.57 13.29
C LYS A 227 -6.20 0.82 13.76
N ILE A 228 -5.41 0.91 14.83
CA ILE A 228 -4.75 2.13 15.29
C ILE A 228 -3.24 1.91 15.14
N HIS A 229 -2.57 2.94 14.64
CA HIS A 229 -1.12 3.03 14.60
C HIS A 229 -0.73 4.36 15.22
N GLU A 230 0.06 4.32 16.29
CA GLU A 230 0.65 5.50 16.94
C GLU A 230 2.16 5.43 16.88
N GLY A 231 2.80 6.58 16.91
CA GLY A 231 4.25 6.65 16.97
C GLY A 231 4.72 8.06 17.32
N ILE A 232 6.02 8.19 17.52
CA ILE A 232 6.68 9.48 17.72
C ILE A 232 7.42 9.81 16.44
N ASN A 233 7.20 11.01 15.91
CA ASN A 233 7.96 11.47 14.75
C ASN A 233 9.40 11.74 15.20
N PRO A 234 10.41 11.03 14.66
CA PRO A 234 11.78 11.09 15.17
C PRO A 234 12.45 12.45 14.96
N VAL A 235 11.97 13.24 14.00
CA VAL A 235 12.52 14.57 13.70
C VAL A 235 11.92 15.63 14.62
N THR A 236 10.63 15.51 14.95
CA THR A 236 9.92 16.54 15.71
C THR A 236 9.69 16.19 17.18
N GLY A 237 9.80 14.92 17.57
CA GLY A 237 9.49 14.42 18.91
C GLY A 237 7.99 14.34 19.23
N TYR A 238 7.10 14.73 18.31
CA TYR A 238 5.66 14.73 18.56
C TYR A 238 4.99 13.42 18.18
N LYS A 239 3.92 13.11 18.93
CA LYS A 239 3.04 12.00 18.61
C LYS A 239 2.35 12.21 17.27
N TYR A 240 2.24 11.14 16.51
CA TYR A 240 1.33 11.04 15.38
C TYR A 240 0.50 9.77 15.53
N ARG A 241 -0.68 9.80 14.93
CA ARG A 241 -1.61 8.70 14.94
C ARG A 241 -2.25 8.56 13.56
N ARG A 242 -2.45 7.31 13.18
CA ARG A 242 -3.33 6.92 12.08
C ARG A 242 -4.31 5.89 12.57
N TYR A 243 -5.57 5.97 12.15
CA TYR A 243 -6.54 4.92 12.40
C TYR A 243 -7.53 4.80 11.25
N THR A 244 -7.97 3.56 11.01
CA THR A 244 -8.93 3.22 9.96
C THR A 244 -10.25 2.83 10.61
N MET A 245 -11.31 3.51 10.23
CA MET A 245 -12.67 3.19 10.65
C MET A 245 -13.42 2.51 9.50
N ILE A 246 -14.08 1.39 9.80
CA ILE A 246 -14.89 0.63 8.84
C ILE A 246 -16.34 0.67 9.33
N ARG A 247 -17.27 0.92 8.40
CA ARG A 247 -18.70 0.97 8.69
C ARG A 247 -19.19 -0.42 9.15
N LEU A 248 -19.97 -0.44 10.23
CA LEU A 248 -20.63 -1.65 10.69
C LEU A 248 -21.63 -2.11 9.63
N LYS A 249 -21.54 -3.37 9.18
CA LYS A 249 -22.58 -3.97 8.34
C LYS A 249 -23.87 -4.04 9.18
N ARG A 250 -24.94 -3.38 8.74
CA ARG A 250 -26.28 -3.61 9.32
C ARG A 250 -26.59 -5.09 9.12
N ARG A 251 -26.91 -5.83 10.18
CA ARG A 251 -27.66 -7.08 10.03
C ARG A 251 -28.93 -6.70 9.28
N ARG A 252 -29.11 -7.23 8.07
CA ARG A 252 -30.45 -7.34 7.50
C ARG A 252 -31.09 -8.44 8.34
N GLU A 253 -32.01 -8.05 9.21
CA GLU A 253 -33.04 -8.97 9.71
C GLU A 253 -33.89 -9.43 8.53
#